data_AF-A0A7V5KVU5-F1
#
_entry.id   AF-A0A7V5KVU5-F1
#
_cell.length_a   1.000
_cell.length_b   1.000
_cell.length_c   1.000
_cell.angle_alpha   90.00
_cell.angle_beta   90.00
_cell.angle_gamma   90.00
#
_symmetry.space_group_name_H-M   'P 1'
#
loop_
_entity.id
_entity.type
_entity.pdbx_description
1 polymer ?
#
loop_
_entity_poly.entity_id
_entity_poly.type
_entity_poly.pdbx_seq_one_letter_code
_entity_poly.pdbx_strand_id
1 'polypeptide(L)'
;MDSVRSVYTTPSSLTYSDLPWIIQHREDRCTLCGRCTSVCPVNAIYLTYRRQRVPKLDVLKKKRGNEYRHFVGIRQHTSIAKKCIGCGMCSSVCPNEAIGPVPNTNEHRTVFHQNQKGEAWKRGGRRNKTGATILDRIAFDRISMLTDPALDAGRHEFNLNTILGRVLPPEEYLRRKAAGEWIPPTREIFPFIIGSMSFGALSPNMWLGLLQGVAYCNEVLGIPVV
;
A
#
# COMPACT_ATOMS: atom_id res chain seq x y z
N MET A 1 39.61 8.76 -9.68
CA MET A 1 39.80 9.02 -8.24
C MET A 1 38.48 9.56 -7.68
N ASP A 2 37.50 8.68 -7.46
CA ASP A 2 36.21 9.11 -6.92
C ASP A 2 36.32 9.30 -5.42
N SER A 3 36.17 10.56 -5.01
CA SER A 3 36.23 11.00 -3.63
C SER A 3 35.20 10.25 -2.80
N VAL A 4 35.58 9.98 -1.55
CA VAL A 4 34.72 9.44 -0.49
C VAL A 4 33.44 10.28 -0.45
N ARG A 5 32.36 9.80 -1.08
CA ARG A 5 31.07 10.47 -1.06
C ARG A 5 30.54 10.37 0.38
N SER A 6 30.87 11.35 1.20
CA SER A 6 29.94 11.79 2.24
C SER A 6 28.60 11.98 1.53
N VAL A 7 27.55 11.30 2.00
CA VAL A 7 26.20 11.50 1.47
C VAL A 7 25.93 13.01 1.54
N TYR A 8 25.87 13.67 0.39
CA TYR A 8 25.65 15.10 0.32
C TYR A 8 24.23 15.34 0.81
N THR A 9 24.10 15.77 2.06
CA THR A 9 22.82 15.88 2.74
C THR A 9 22.33 17.31 2.53
N THR A 10 21.53 17.55 1.49
CA THR A 10 20.78 18.82 1.40
C THR A 10 19.62 18.77 2.42
N PRO A 11 19.11 19.91 2.90
CA PRO A 11 17.95 19.93 3.81
C PRO A 11 16.73 19.18 3.27
N SER A 12 16.63 19.05 1.94
CA SER A 12 15.59 18.32 1.21
C SER A 12 15.92 16.84 0.95
N SER A 13 17.10 16.36 1.32
CA SER A 13 17.51 14.97 1.08
C SER A 13 17.00 14.05 2.18
N LEU A 14 16.36 12.96 1.75
CA LEU A 14 15.88 11.92 2.66
C LEU A 14 17.01 11.00 3.09
N THR A 15 17.02 10.66 4.37
CA THR A 15 17.88 9.60 4.94
C THR A 15 17.07 8.32 5.15
N TYR A 16 17.76 7.21 5.42
CA TYR A 16 17.09 5.93 5.70
C TYR A 16 16.23 5.99 6.96
N SER A 17 16.62 6.81 7.95
CA SER A 17 15.86 7.08 9.17
C SER A 17 14.59 7.90 8.95
N ASP A 18 14.39 8.48 7.76
CA ASP A 18 13.15 9.19 7.44
C ASP A 18 12.11 8.27 6.77
N LEU A 19 12.50 7.06 6.33
CA LEU A 19 11.63 6.12 5.63
C LEU A 19 10.79 5.28 6.61
N PRO A 20 9.54 4.88 6.27
CA PRO A 20 8.66 4.13 7.17
C PRO A 20 9.18 2.73 7.50
N TRP A 21 9.96 2.13 6.59
CA TRP A 21 10.54 0.80 6.75
C TRP A 21 12.04 0.90 6.54
N ILE A 22 12.81 0.42 7.52
CA ILE A 22 14.26 0.35 7.47
C ILE A 22 14.66 -1.10 7.17
N ILE A 23 15.58 -1.29 6.25
CA ILE A 23 16.16 -2.60 6.00
C ILE A 23 17.31 -2.84 6.98
N GLN A 24 17.16 -3.86 7.82
CA GLN A 24 18.22 -4.36 8.67
C GLN A 24 19.02 -5.41 7.89
N HIS A 25 20.33 -5.19 7.75
CA HIS A 25 21.24 -6.09 7.05
C HIS A 25 22.37 -6.54 7.98
N ARG A 26 22.58 -7.85 8.05
CA ARG A 26 23.60 -8.52 8.85
C ARG A 26 24.78 -8.94 7.99
N GLU A 27 25.87 -8.17 8.06
CA GLU A 27 27.09 -8.42 7.28
C GLU A 27 27.73 -9.77 7.62
N ASP A 28 27.58 -10.25 8.85
CA ASP A 28 28.13 -11.51 9.36
C ASP A 28 27.50 -12.76 8.72
N ARG A 29 26.25 -12.66 8.25
CA ARG A 29 25.49 -13.80 7.70
C ARG A 29 25.32 -13.73 6.18
N CYS A 30 25.56 -12.56 5.58
CA CYS A 30 25.25 -12.33 4.17
C CYS A 30 26.31 -12.97 3.26
N THR A 31 25.89 -13.90 2.41
CA THR A 31 26.74 -14.55 1.39
C THR A 31 26.80 -13.77 0.07
N LEU A 32 26.22 -12.56 0.01
CA LEU A 32 26.22 -11.70 -1.18
C LEU A 32 25.61 -12.34 -2.45
N CYS A 33 24.67 -13.29 -2.29
CA CYS A 33 24.05 -14.00 -3.41
C CYS A 33 23.09 -13.16 -4.27
N GLY A 34 22.65 -11.98 -3.81
CA GLY A 34 21.77 -11.07 -4.58
C GLY A 34 20.29 -11.50 -4.72
N ARG A 35 19.87 -12.61 -4.09
CA ARG A 35 18.47 -13.09 -4.20
C ARG A 35 17.44 -12.11 -3.63
N CYS A 36 17.79 -11.40 -2.55
CA CYS A 36 16.94 -10.37 -1.97
C CYS A 36 16.77 -9.16 -2.90
N THR A 37 17.82 -8.78 -3.64
CA THR A 37 17.76 -7.64 -4.58
C THR A 37 16.92 -7.97 -5.81
N SER A 38 16.96 -9.21 -6.29
CA SER A 38 16.16 -9.63 -7.44
C SER A 38 14.68 -9.80 -7.14
N VAL A 39 14.31 -10.26 -5.94
CA VAL A 39 12.90 -10.46 -5.58
C VAL A 39 12.18 -9.17 -5.16
N CYS A 40 12.91 -8.07 -4.92
CA CYS A 40 12.31 -6.86 -4.38
C CYS A 40 11.38 -6.20 -5.40
N PRO A 41 10.05 -6.15 -5.17
CA PRO A 41 9.08 -5.69 -6.18
C PRO A 41 9.23 -4.21 -6.54
N VAL A 42 9.78 -3.42 -5.60
CA VAL A 42 9.96 -1.97 -5.71
C VAL A 42 11.42 -1.57 -5.88
N ASN A 43 12.33 -2.55 -6.03
CA ASN A 43 13.77 -2.31 -6.12
C ASN A 43 14.29 -1.38 -5.00
N ALA A 44 13.84 -1.61 -3.75
CA ALA A 44 14.18 -0.79 -2.60
C ALA A 44 15.58 -1.04 -2.06
N ILE A 45 16.23 -2.14 -2.46
CA ILE A 45 17.53 -2.55 -1.96
C ILE A 45 18.49 -2.87 -3.11
N TYR A 46 19.78 -2.62 -2.90
CA TYR A 46 20.84 -2.85 -3.85
C TYR A 46 22.14 -3.32 -3.17
N LEU A 47 22.95 -4.09 -3.89
CA LEU A 47 24.29 -4.49 -3.46
C LEU A 47 25.26 -3.31 -3.65
N THR A 48 26.12 -3.08 -2.67
CA THR A 48 27.10 -1.99 -2.74
C THR A 48 28.42 -2.37 -2.08
N TYR A 49 29.49 -1.76 -2.57
CA TYR A 49 30.80 -1.75 -1.94
C TYR A 49 31.19 -0.29 -1.70
N ARG A 50 31.69 0.04 -0.50
CA ARG A 50 32.16 1.40 -0.20
C ARG A 50 33.22 1.40 0.88
N ARG A 51 34.14 2.35 0.79
CA ARG A 51 35.10 2.64 1.86
C ARG A 51 34.45 3.55 2.89
N GLN A 52 34.23 3.03 4.10
CA GLN A 52 33.64 3.76 5.22
C GLN A 52 34.76 4.31 6.10
N ARG A 53 34.73 5.63 6.32
CA ARG A 53 35.58 6.30 7.31
C ARG A 53 35.00 6.06 8.69
N VAL A 54 35.79 5.48 9.58
CA VAL A 54 35.46 5.30 11.00
C VAL A 54 36.37 6.25 11.79
N PRO A 55 35.82 7.29 12.42
CA PRO A 55 36.63 8.18 13.24
C PRO A 55 37.12 7.43 14.47
N LYS A 56 38.44 7.39 14.68
CA LYS A 56 39.03 6.79 15.88
C LYS A 56 38.98 7.83 17.00
N LEU A 57 37.89 7.80 17.78
CA LEU A 57 37.73 8.60 18.99
C LEU A 57 38.29 7.84 20.18
N ASP A 58 39.57 8.07 20.45
CA ASP A 58 40.23 7.56 21.64
C ASP A 58 40.18 8.69 22.69
N VAL A 59 39.24 8.64 23.63
CA VAL A 59 38.92 9.74 24.58
C VAL A 59 40.15 10.16 25.38
N LEU A 60 41.08 9.22 25.61
CA LEU A 60 42.30 9.42 26.39
C LEU A 60 43.50 9.94 25.56
N LYS A 61 43.45 9.89 24.22
CA LYS A 61 44.56 10.32 23.37
C LYS A 61 44.19 11.57 22.57
N LYS A 62 45.00 12.63 22.69
CA LYS A 62 44.85 13.88 21.91
C LYS A 62 44.97 13.73 20.38
N LYS A 63 45.46 12.58 19.87
CA LYS A 63 45.61 12.36 18.43
C LYS A 63 44.30 11.86 17.81
N ARG A 64 43.67 12.71 17.01
CA ARG A 64 42.53 12.35 16.17
C ARG A 64 43.03 11.57 14.94
N GLY A 65 42.68 10.29 14.87
CA GLY A 65 42.99 9.42 13.72
C GLY A 65 41.73 9.04 12.95
N ASN A 66 41.89 8.73 11.65
CA ASN A 66 40.83 8.13 10.84
C ASN A 66 41.22 6.70 10.50
N GLU A 67 40.33 5.76 10.78
CA GLU A 67 40.42 4.41 10.27
C GLU A 67 39.47 4.26 9.08
N TYR A 68 39.78 3.34 8.17
CA TYR A 68 38.94 3.07 7.02
C TYR A 68 38.61 1.58 6.97
N ARG A 69 37.32 1.27 6.93
CA ARG A 69 36.79 -0.08 6.74
C ARG A 69 36.14 -0.18 5.37
N HIS A 70 36.32 -1.30 4.69
CA HIS A 70 35.54 -1.61 3.49
C HIS A 70 34.22 -2.25 3.91
N PHE A 71 33.10 -1.67 3.47
CA PHE A 71 31.76 -2.23 3.62
C PHE A 71 31.36 -2.89 2.31
N VAL A 72 30.95 -4.15 2.38
CA VAL A 72 30.39 -4.90 1.26
C VAL A 72 29.09 -5.52 1.75
N GLY A 73 27.98 -5.21 1.10
CA GLY A 73 26.68 -5.67 1.58
C GLY A 73 25.51 -5.00 0.89
N ILE A 74 24.33 -5.17 1.48
CA ILE A 74 23.09 -4.64 0.94
C ILE A 74 22.76 -3.29 1.57
N ARG A 75 22.31 -2.34 0.76
CA ARG A 75 21.83 -1.03 1.18
C ARG A 75 20.43 -0.76 0.64
N GLN A 76 19.72 0.10 1.36
CA GLN A 76 18.41 0.59 1.00
C GLN A 76 18.50 1.89 0.21
N HIS A 77 17.68 2.04 -0.82
CA HIS A 77 17.48 3.31 -1.51
C HIS A 77 16.77 4.32 -0.59
N THR A 78 17.23 5.57 -0.61
CA THR A 78 16.63 6.68 0.13
C THR A 78 15.56 7.45 -0.68
N SER A 79 15.42 7.16 -1.98
CA SER A 79 14.44 7.83 -2.82
C SER A 79 13.01 7.35 -2.53
N ILE A 80 12.06 8.29 -2.49
CA ILE A 80 10.66 7.98 -2.17
C ILE A 80 10.03 7.00 -3.17
N ALA A 81 10.44 7.06 -4.44
CA ALA A 81 9.97 6.18 -5.50
C ALA A 81 10.37 4.71 -5.30
N LYS A 82 11.47 4.46 -4.58
CA LYS A 82 11.99 3.12 -4.28
C LYS A 82 11.96 2.83 -2.77
N LYS A 83 11.04 3.45 -2.03
CA LYS A 83 10.92 3.22 -0.59
C LYS A 83 10.51 1.78 -0.31
N CYS A 84 11.02 1.19 0.77
CA CYS A 84 10.59 -0.13 1.19
C CYS A 84 9.14 -0.06 1.70
N ILE A 85 8.34 -1.08 1.35
CA ILE A 85 6.93 -1.20 1.70
C ILE A 85 6.66 -2.25 2.79
N GLY A 86 7.69 -2.87 3.35
CA GLY A 86 7.53 -3.85 4.44
C GLY A 86 7.03 -5.24 4.02
N CYS A 87 6.99 -5.56 2.72
CA CYS A 87 6.42 -6.83 2.22
C CYS A 87 7.12 -8.13 2.67
N GLY A 88 8.28 -8.06 3.34
CA GLY A 88 8.97 -9.25 3.88
C GLY A 88 9.63 -10.19 2.87
N MET A 89 9.45 -10.01 1.55
CA MET A 89 9.99 -10.93 0.54
C MET A 89 11.51 -11.13 0.65
N CYS A 90 12.26 -10.06 0.95
CA CYS A 90 13.73 -10.17 1.13
C CYS A 90 14.12 -11.10 2.28
N SER A 91 13.34 -11.15 3.35
CA SER A 91 13.55 -12.07 4.48
C SER A 91 13.20 -13.50 4.08
N SER A 92 12.07 -13.71 3.41
CA SER A 92 11.63 -15.05 2.98
C SER A 92 12.59 -15.76 2.03
N VAL A 93 13.30 -15.02 1.17
CA VAL A 93 14.23 -15.63 0.19
C VAL A 93 15.66 -15.76 0.72
N CYS A 94 15.97 -15.18 1.88
CA CYS A 94 17.32 -15.17 2.40
C CYS A 94 17.61 -16.46 3.18
N PRO A 95 18.50 -17.34 2.71
CA PRO A 95 18.74 -18.63 3.37
C PRO A 95 19.42 -18.49 4.74
N ASN A 96 20.11 -17.37 4.98
CA ASN A 96 20.88 -17.13 6.21
C ASN A 96 20.23 -16.10 7.14
N GLU A 97 18.98 -15.69 6.84
CA GLU A 97 18.26 -14.64 7.60
C GLU A 97 19.10 -13.36 7.78
N ALA A 98 19.86 -12.99 6.75
CA ALA A 98 20.79 -11.88 6.80
C ALA A 98 20.12 -10.52 6.55
N ILE A 99 18.84 -10.49 6.18
CA ILE A 99 18.13 -9.27 5.81
C ILE A 99 16.65 -9.33 6.17
N GLY A 100 16.10 -8.21 6.63
CA GLY A 100 14.66 -8.07 6.87
C GLY A 100 14.20 -6.61 6.96
N PRO A 101 12.93 -6.31 6.67
CA PRO A 101 12.35 -5.00 6.91
C PRO A 101 11.92 -4.87 8.37
N VAL A 102 12.25 -3.75 8.99
CA VAL A 102 11.85 -3.37 10.35
C VAL A 102 11.07 -2.05 10.27
N PRO A 103 9.92 -1.92 10.94
CA PRO A 103 9.19 -0.65 10.96
C PRO A 103 10.04 0.40 11.66
N ASN A 104 10.10 1.59 11.08
CA ASN A 104 10.82 2.72 11.66
C ASN A 104 9.96 3.39 12.72
N THR A 105 10.56 3.73 13.86
CA THR A 105 9.90 4.41 14.97
C THR A 105 9.86 5.94 14.80
N ASN A 106 10.63 6.50 13.86
CA ASN A 106 10.63 7.93 13.60
C ASN A 106 9.34 8.39 12.92
N GLU A 107 8.91 9.61 13.23
CA GLU A 107 7.75 10.27 12.62
C GLU A 107 7.83 10.22 11.09
N HIS A 108 6.68 10.01 10.43
CA HIS A 108 6.54 9.82 8.98
C HIS A 108 6.89 11.07 8.13
N ARG A 109 8.13 11.56 8.20
CA ARG A 109 8.67 12.67 7.40
C ARG A 109 8.52 12.43 5.90
N THR A 110 8.38 11.17 5.47
CA THR A 110 8.06 10.83 4.08
C THR A 110 6.75 11.44 3.55
N VAL A 111 5.81 11.89 4.38
CA VAL A 111 4.55 12.50 3.91
C VAL A 111 4.82 13.82 3.19
N PHE A 112 5.70 14.66 3.75
CA PHE A 112 6.10 15.93 3.11
C PHE A 112 6.77 15.69 1.75
N HIS A 113 7.59 14.64 1.64
CA HIS A 113 8.27 14.30 0.39
C HIS A 113 7.39 13.56 -0.63
N GLN A 114 6.29 12.95 -0.19
CA GLN A 114 5.33 12.28 -1.09
C GLN A 114 4.48 13.29 -1.87
N ASN A 115 4.15 14.42 -1.25
CA ASN A 115 3.27 15.43 -1.83
C ASN A 115 4.06 16.63 -2.41
N GLN A 116 5.32 16.43 -2.81
CA GLN A 116 6.06 17.50 -3.49
C GLN A 116 5.28 17.93 -4.74
N LYS A 117 4.97 19.22 -4.84
CA LYS A 117 4.10 19.86 -5.87
C LYS A 117 2.58 19.75 -5.64
N GLY A 118 2.13 19.30 -4.46
CA GLY A 118 0.69 19.24 -4.12
C GLY A 118 -0.07 18.13 -4.85
N GLU A 119 0.63 17.19 -5.49
CA GLU A 119 -0.01 16.03 -6.10
C GLU A 119 -0.22 14.91 -5.07
N ALA A 120 -1.43 14.36 -5.04
CA ALA A 120 -1.74 13.20 -4.20
C ALA A 120 -1.01 11.92 -4.69
N TRP A 121 -0.59 11.09 -3.74
CA TRP A 121 0.11 9.83 -3.98
C TRP A 121 -0.78 8.80 -4.71
N LYS A 122 -0.37 8.40 -5.92
CA LYS A 122 -1.10 7.43 -6.76
C LYS A 122 -0.56 6.01 -6.52
N ARG A 123 -1.35 5.13 -5.89
CA ARG A 123 -1.01 3.71 -5.71
C ARG A 123 -1.49 2.88 -6.92
N GLY A 124 -0.75 1.82 -7.23
CA GLY A 124 -0.82 1.05 -8.46
C GLY A 124 -2.21 0.62 -8.95
N GLY A 125 -2.36 0.73 -10.27
CA GLY A 125 -3.18 -0.09 -11.14
C GLY A 125 -2.38 -0.31 -12.44
N ARG A 126 -2.79 -1.24 -13.31
CA ARG A 126 -2.32 -1.27 -14.72
C ARG A 126 -2.80 -0.01 -15.43
N ARG A 127 -2.22 1.14 -15.12
CA ARG A 127 -2.62 2.43 -15.69
C ARG A 127 -1.48 2.99 -16.51
N ASN A 128 -1.80 3.23 -17.78
CA ASN A 128 -0.90 3.82 -18.75
C ASN A 128 -0.86 5.36 -18.67
N LYS A 129 -1.55 5.98 -17.70
CA LYS A 129 -1.65 7.45 -17.56
C LYS A 129 -1.23 7.88 -16.16
N THR A 130 -0.20 8.71 -16.09
CA THR A 130 0.21 9.44 -14.88
C THR A 130 -0.73 10.63 -14.67
N GLY A 131 -1.23 10.85 -13.45
CA GLY A 131 -2.17 11.95 -13.18
C GLY A 131 -3.23 11.63 -12.13
N ALA A 132 -3.85 12.68 -11.55
CA ALA A 132 -4.98 12.52 -10.63
C ALA A 132 -6.18 11.91 -11.37
N THR A 133 -6.82 10.93 -10.78
CA THR A 133 -8.02 10.29 -11.32
C THR A 133 -9.22 11.24 -11.23
N ILE A 134 -10.29 10.93 -11.96
CA ILE A 134 -11.54 11.70 -11.86
C ILE A 134 -12.04 11.70 -10.41
N LEU A 135 -11.97 10.56 -9.72
CA LEU A 135 -12.37 10.45 -8.32
C LEU A 135 -11.48 11.30 -7.40
N ASP A 136 -10.17 11.39 -7.67
CA ASP A 136 -9.24 12.25 -6.90
C ASP A 136 -9.53 13.75 -7.07
N ARG A 137 -10.32 14.14 -8.07
CA ARG A 137 -10.72 15.52 -8.34
C ARG A 137 -12.11 15.85 -7.78
N ILE A 138 -12.82 14.85 -7.26
CA ILE A 138 -14.13 15.05 -6.63
C ILE A 138 -13.87 15.34 -5.15
N ALA A 139 -14.21 16.55 -4.73
CA ALA A 139 -14.24 16.92 -3.31
C ALA A 139 -15.71 17.03 -2.88
N PHE A 140 -16.06 16.31 -1.81
CA PHE A 140 -17.31 16.52 -1.09
C PHE A 140 -17.01 17.55 0.01
N ASP A 141 -17.40 18.81 -0.21
CA ASP A 141 -17.05 19.92 0.66
C ASP A 141 -18.02 20.06 1.85
N ARG A 142 -19.32 19.91 1.62
CA ARG A 142 -20.38 19.95 2.63
C ARG A 142 -21.50 18.97 2.30
N ILE A 143 -21.76 18.05 3.23
CA ILE A 143 -23.03 17.33 3.29
C ILE A 143 -24.07 18.38 3.72
N SER A 144 -25.21 18.45 3.02
CA SER A 144 -26.31 19.41 3.22
C SER A 144 -26.32 20.09 4.60
N MET A 145 -26.19 21.43 4.63
CA MET A 145 -26.37 22.26 5.83
C MET A 145 -27.82 22.23 6.40
N LEU A 146 -28.69 21.44 5.76
CA LEU A 146 -30.07 21.16 6.15
C LEU A 146 -30.23 19.68 6.53
N THR A 147 -29.20 19.08 7.11
CA THR A 147 -29.40 17.88 7.93
C THR A 147 -29.97 18.37 9.25
N ASP A 148 -31.14 17.86 9.62
CA ASP A 148 -31.70 18.06 10.96
C ASP A 148 -30.56 17.91 11.99
N PRO A 149 -30.28 18.90 12.85
CA PRO A 149 -29.21 18.80 13.85
C PRO A 149 -29.38 17.60 14.80
N ALA A 150 -30.53 16.92 14.75
CA ALA A 150 -30.75 15.63 15.41
C ALA A 150 -30.08 14.44 14.70
N LEU A 151 -29.80 14.48 13.38
CA LEU A 151 -29.17 13.42 12.56
C LEU A 151 -27.70 13.20 12.93
N ASP A 152 -27.49 12.72 14.15
CA ASP A 152 -26.23 12.20 14.67
C ASP A 152 -26.04 10.76 14.16
N ALA A 153 -24.85 10.45 13.64
CA ALA A 153 -24.48 9.11 13.18
C ALA A 153 -24.54 8.05 14.29
N GLY A 154 -24.53 8.48 15.56
CA GLY A 154 -24.79 7.61 16.71
C GLY A 154 -26.26 7.44 17.11
N ARG A 155 -27.18 8.26 16.58
CA ARG A 155 -28.62 8.26 16.96
C ARG A 155 -29.55 7.89 15.82
N HIS A 156 -29.07 7.89 14.58
CA HIS A 156 -29.87 7.61 13.40
C HIS A 156 -29.31 6.42 12.64
N GLU A 157 -30.19 5.49 12.31
CA GLU A 157 -29.84 4.34 11.48
C GLU A 157 -29.86 4.75 10.01
N PHE A 158 -28.70 4.66 9.36
CA PHE A 158 -28.60 4.84 7.92
C PHE A 158 -28.76 3.48 7.24
N ASN A 159 -29.85 3.30 6.50
CA ASN A 159 -29.97 2.14 5.64
C ASN A 159 -29.14 2.38 4.37
N LEU A 160 -28.11 1.56 4.19
CA LEU A 160 -27.22 1.63 3.04
C LEU A 160 -27.68 0.74 1.88
N ASN A 161 -28.66 -0.14 2.10
CA ASN A 161 -29.10 -1.09 1.10
C ASN A 161 -29.76 -0.38 -0.08
N THR A 162 -29.56 -0.96 -1.27
CA THR A 162 -30.13 -0.50 -2.52
C THR A 162 -30.67 -1.69 -3.31
N ILE A 163 -31.45 -1.42 -4.36
CA ILE A 163 -32.07 -2.46 -5.17
C ILE A 163 -31.26 -2.63 -6.44
N LEU A 164 -30.85 -3.87 -6.72
CA LEU A 164 -30.24 -4.28 -7.98
C LEU A 164 -31.19 -5.17 -8.77
N GLY A 165 -31.44 -4.80 -10.01
CA GLY A 165 -32.28 -5.56 -10.93
C GLY A 165 -33.09 -4.66 -11.85
N ARG A 166 -33.87 -5.27 -12.75
CA ARG A 166 -34.75 -4.53 -13.65
C ARG A 166 -36.07 -4.22 -12.95
N VAL A 167 -36.24 -2.99 -12.51
CA VAL A 167 -37.51 -2.49 -11.98
C VAL A 167 -38.46 -2.22 -13.15
N LEU A 168 -39.62 -2.90 -13.15
CA LEU A 168 -40.66 -2.68 -14.16
C LEU A 168 -41.53 -1.46 -13.79
N PRO A 169 -42.11 -0.75 -14.77
CA PRO A 169 -43.16 0.22 -14.52
C PRO A 169 -44.34 -0.40 -13.76
N PRO A 170 -45.03 0.35 -12.88
CA PRO A 170 -46.11 -0.19 -12.05
C PRO A 170 -47.23 -0.89 -12.84
N GLU A 171 -47.63 -0.32 -13.98
CA GLU A 171 -48.67 -0.87 -14.86
C GLU A 171 -48.27 -2.24 -15.43
N GLU A 172 -47.03 -2.36 -15.90
CA GLU A 172 -46.50 -3.60 -16.48
C GLU A 172 -46.34 -4.68 -15.40
N TYR A 173 -45.88 -4.30 -14.20
CA TYR A 173 -45.77 -5.22 -13.08
C TYR A 173 -47.12 -5.83 -12.69
N LEU A 174 -48.18 -5.01 -12.57
CA LEU A 174 -49.52 -5.47 -12.22
C LEU A 174 -50.10 -6.40 -13.29
N ARG A 175 -49.93 -6.05 -14.57
CA ARG A 175 -50.37 -6.89 -15.69
C ARG A 175 -49.69 -8.25 -15.68
N ARG A 176 -48.36 -8.28 -15.58
CA ARG A 176 -47.58 -9.52 -15.57
C ARG A 176 -47.91 -10.39 -14.35
N LYS A 177 -48.09 -9.76 -13.19
CA LYS A 177 -48.49 -10.46 -11.95
C LYS A 177 -49.87 -11.09 -12.08
N ALA A 178 -50.83 -10.40 -12.69
CA ALA A 178 -52.19 -10.92 -12.91
C ALA A 178 -52.21 -12.05 -13.96
N ALA A 179 -51.37 -11.95 -15.00
CA ALA A 179 -51.24 -12.96 -16.04
C ALA A 179 -50.35 -14.16 -15.65
N GLY A 180 -49.67 -14.12 -14.51
CA GLY A 180 -48.71 -15.15 -14.10
C GLY A 180 -47.43 -15.17 -14.96
N GLU A 181 -47.11 -14.07 -15.63
CA GLU A 181 -45.94 -13.94 -16.49
C GLU A 181 -44.65 -13.76 -15.67
N TRP A 182 -43.51 -14.11 -16.28
CA TRP A 182 -42.21 -13.95 -15.63
C TRP A 182 -41.87 -12.48 -15.37
N ILE A 183 -41.47 -12.20 -14.12
CA ILE A 183 -41.04 -10.89 -13.64
C ILE A 183 -39.53 -10.97 -13.38
N PRO A 184 -38.72 -10.03 -13.92
CA PRO A 184 -37.29 -9.98 -13.62
C PRO A 184 -37.05 -9.87 -12.11
N PRO A 185 -36.14 -10.68 -11.54
CA PRO A 185 -35.86 -10.61 -10.11
C PRO A 185 -35.16 -9.30 -9.76
N THR A 186 -35.63 -8.66 -8.71
CA THR A 186 -34.96 -7.56 -8.03
C THR A 186 -34.44 -8.06 -6.69
N ARG A 187 -33.20 -7.73 -6.35
CA ARG A 187 -32.56 -8.13 -5.08
C ARG A 187 -32.13 -6.88 -4.33
N GLU A 188 -32.31 -6.91 -3.02
CA GLU A 188 -31.70 -5.92 -2.15
C GLU A 188 -30.22 -6.27 -1.98
N ILE A 189 -29.35 -5.30 -2.23
CA ILE A 189 -27.91 -5.43 -2.14
C ILE A 189 -27.34 -4.30 -1.30
N PHE A 190 -26.21 -4.56 -0.68
CA PHE A 190 -25.32 -3.51 -0.21
C PHE A 190 -24.65 -2.87 -1.44
N PRO A 191 -24.36 -1.55 -1.46
CA PRO A 191 -23.96 -0.80 -2.66
C PRO A 191 -22.51 -1.09 -3.13
N PHE A 192 -22.06 -2.34 -3.04
CA PHE A 192 -20.91 -2.86 -3.77
C PHE A 192 -21.18 -4.26 -4.30
N ILE A 193 -20.60 -4.58 -5.45
CA ILE A 193 -20.73 -5.86 -6.14
C ILE A 193 -19.32 -6.35 -6.46
N ILE A 194 -19.04 -7.63 -6.23
CA ILE A 194 -17.77 -8.24 -6.56
C ILE A 194 -17.91 -8.94 -7.91
N GLY A 195 -17.63 -8.18 -8.98
CA GLY A 195 -17.58 -8.72 -10.33
C GLY A 195 -16.34 -9.58 -10.54
N SER A 196 -16.52 -10.81 -11.03
CA SER A 196 -15.41 -11.60 -11.54
C SER A 196 -14.95 -11.14 -12.92
N MET A 197 -13.65 -11.03 -13.11
CA MET A 197 -13.06 -10.91 -14.44
C MET A 197 -13.16 -12.24 -15.21
N SER A 198 -12.82 -12.22 -16.51
CA SER A 198 -12.83 -13.40 -17.40
C SER A 198 -12.19 -14.63 -16.75
N PHE A 199 -12.67 -15.82 -17.11
CA PHE A 199 -12.10 -17.09 -16.65
C PHE A 199 -10.58 -17.10 -16.81
N GLY A 200 -9.84 -17.34 -15.72
CA GLY A 200 -8.37 -17.29 -15.67
C GLY A 200 -7.73 -15.96 -15.26
N ALA A 201 -8.50 -14.89 -15.06
CA ALA A 201 -7.95 -13.59 -14.62
C ALA A 201 -7.47 -13.57 -13.15
N LEU A 202 -8.00 -14.47 -12.32
CA LEU A 202 -7.61 -14.65 -10.92
C LEU A 202 -7.18 -16.09 -10.69
N SER A 203 -6.22 -16.30 -9.78
CA SER A 203 -5.79 -17.64 -9.38
C SER A 203 -6.90 -18.37 -8.60
N PRO A 204 -6.94 -19.71 -8.61
CA PRO A 204 -7.94 -20.47 -7.84
C PRO A 204 -7.99 -20.10 -6.36
N ASN A 205 -6.84 -19.85 -5.73
CA ASN A 205 -6.77 -19.45 -4.32
C ASN A 205 -7.41 -18.07 -4.08
N MET A 206 -7.26 -17.14 -5.03
CA MET A 206 -7.88 -15.82 -4.93
C MET A 206 -9.41 -15.91 -5.07
N TRP A 207 -9.90 -16.79 -5.95
CA TRP A 207 -11.32 -17.09 -6.08
C TRP A 207 -11.92 -17.65 -4.79
N LEU A 208 -11.25 -18.62 -4.18
CA LEU A 208 -11.68 -19.18 -2.90
C LEU A 208 -11.74 -18.11 -1.81
N GLY A 209 -10.71 -17.25 -1.72
CA GLY A 209 -10.69 -16.14 -0.76
C GLY A 209 -11.84 -15.15 -0.96
N LEU A 210 -12.16 -14.80 -2.21
CA LEU A 210 -13.29 -13.91 -2.51
C LEU A 210 -14.63 -14.55 -2.15
N LEU A 211 -14.84 -15.82 -2.49
CA LEU A 211 -16.06 -16.55 -2.15
C LEU A 211 -16.26 -16.63 -0.63
N GLN A 212 -15.18 -16.94 0.10
CA GLN A 212 -15.22 -16.98 1.56
C GLN A 212 -15.51 -15.60 2.17
N GLY A 213 -14.97 -14.52 1.59
CA GLY A 213 -15.29 -13.15 2.00
C GLY A 213 -16.76 -12.78 1.76
N VAL A 214 -17.30 -13.12 0.59
CA VAL A 214 -18.72 -12.89 0.27
C VAL A 214 -19.64 -13.71 1.17
N ALA A 215 -19.31 -14.98 1.42
CA ALA A 215 -20.06 -15.83 2.33
C ALA A 215 -20.03 -15.26 3.76
N TYR A 216 -18.88 -14.82 4.24
CA TYR A 216 -18.75 -14.19 5.56
C TYR A 216 -19.61 -12.91 5.68
N CYS A 217 -19.59 -12.05 4.67
CA CYS A 217 -20.42 -10.85 4.65
C CYS A 217 -21.92 -11.18 4.72
N ASN A 218 -22.37 -12.16 3.93
CA ASN A 218 -23.79 -12.53 3.85
C ASN A 218 -24.26 -13.30 5.09
N GLU A 219 -23.51 -14.31 5.54
CA GLU A 219 -23.94 -15.25 6.58
C GLU A 219 -23.64 -14.76 7.99
N VAL A 220 -22.50 -14.07 8.20
CA VAL A 220 -22.07 -13.64 9.53
C VAL A 220 -22.40 -12.19 9.80
N LEU A 221 -22.13 -11.30 8.84
CA LEU A 221 -22.36 -9.86 9.01
C LEU A 221 -23.77 -9.42 8.60
N GLY A 222 -24.54 -10.28 7.91
CA GLY A 222 -25.87 -9.93 7.40
C GLY A 222 -25.84 -8.82 6.34
N ILE A 223 -24.70 -8.59 5.69
CA ILE A 223 -24.53 -7.59 4.66
C ILE A 223 -24.77 -8.27 3.31
N PRO A 224 -25.82 -7.89 2.55
CA PRO A 224 -26.19 -8.57 1.32
C PRO A 224 -25.23 -8.21 0.18
N VAL A 225 -24.19 -9.02 -0.01
CA VAL A 225 -23.15 -8.82 -1.03
C VAL A 225 -23.32 -9.80 -2.18
N VAL A 226 -23.25 -9.28 -3.40
CA VAL A 226 -23.36 -10.06 -4.66
C VAL A 226 -22.02 -10.16 -5.38
#